data_AF-A0A354ETW6-F1
#
_entry.id   AF-A0A354ETW6-F1
#
_cell.length_a   1.000
_cell.length_b   1.000
_cell.length_c   1.000
_cell.angle_alpha   90.00
_cell.angle_beta   90.00
_cell.angle_gamma   90.00
#
_symmetry.space_group_name_H-M   'P 1'
#
loop_
_entity.id
_entity.type
_entity.pdbx_description
1 polymer ?
#
loop_
_entity_poly.entity_id
_entity_poly.type
_entity_poly.pdbx_seq_one_letter_code
_entity_poly.pdbx_strand_id
1 'polypeptide(L)'
;HPRRFHDLLHREWPGVWRSKGFFWLASRMDYEGSWSQAGAVTEHEWGGLWWASAPRDRWPDDDADWLKSIEAIWRRPYGDRRQEIVLIGKDMNRDLLTSMFDAALLTRFEMERGPKGWAKFDDPFPHWGPRAAA
;
A
#
# COMPACT_ATOMS: atom_id res chain seq x y z
N HIS A 1 -4.74 -6.50 3.35
CA HIS A 1 -5.33 -7.65 2.61
C HIS A 1 -5.87 -7.14 1.27
N PRO A 2 -5.62 -7.78 0.11
CA PRO A 2 -6.04 -7.25 -1.19
C PRO A 2 -7.56 -7.05 -1.31
N ARG A 3 -8.38 -8.10 -1.22
CA ARG A 3 -9.85 -7.98 -1.21
C ARG A 3 -10.40 -6.97 -0.20
N ARG A 4 -10.12 -7.13 1.11
CA ARG A 4 -10.66 -6.22 2.14
C ARG A 4 -10.22 -4.76 1.97
N PHE A 5 -9.00 -4.51 1.49
CA PHE A 5 -8.57 -3.14 1.22
C PHE A 5 -9.30 -2.57 0.00
N HIS A 6 -9.43 -3.34 -1.08
CA HIS A 6 -10.24 -2.94 -2.23
C HIS A 6 -11.68 -2.59 -1.81
N ASP A 7 -12.32 -3.45 -1.02
CA ASP A 7 -13.69 -3.23 -0.56
C ASP A 7 -13.78 -1.97 0.32
N LEU A 8 -12.75 -1.67 1.12
CA LEU A 8 -12.66 -0.43 1.90
C LEU A 8 -12.56 0.82 1.00
N LEU A 9 -11.81 0.77 -0.10
CA LEU A 9 -11.70 1.89 -1.05
C LEU A 9 -13.04 2.22 -1.74
N HIS A 10 -13.96 1.25 -1.79
CA HIS A 10 -15.31 1.39 -2.37
C HIS A 10 -16.38 1.77 -1.35
N ARG A 11 -15.99 2.09 -0.12
CA ARG A 11 -16.89 2.56 0.94
C ARG A 11 -16.72 4.06 1.15
N GLU A 12 -17.79 4.70 1.63
CA GLU A 12 -17.70 6.07 2.10
C GLU A 12 -16.79 6.14 3.33
N TRP A 13 -15.94 7.18 3.38
CA TRP A 13 -15.11 7.52 4.53
C TRP A 13 -15.67 8.81 5.16
N PRO A 14 -16.50 8.70 6.22
CA PRO A 14 -17.25 9.85 6.73
C PRO A 14 -16.34 11.02 7.12
N GLY A 15 -16.68 12.20 6.60
CA GLY A 15 -15.94 13.44 6.84
C GLY A 15 -14.66 13.61 6.01
N VAL A 16 -14.23 12.60 5.25
CA VAL A 16 -13.04 12.68 4.38
C VAL A 16 -13.42 13.31 3.04
N TRP A 17 -12.69 14.36 2.65
CA TRP A 17 -12.89 15.05 1.36
C TRP A 17 -11.81 14.69 0.34
N ARG A 18 -10.59 14.51 0.83
CA ARG A 18 -9.43 14.12 0.04
C ARG A 18 -8.63 13.08 0.78
N SER A 19 -7.96 12.24 0.03
CA SER A 19 -6.96 11.34 0.59
C SER A 19 -5.87 11.05 -0.43
N LYS A 20 -4.69 10.68 0.05
CA LYS A 20 -3.57 10.29 -0.79
C LYS A 20 -2.60 9.42 -0.02
N GLY A 21 -1.80 8.64 -0.73
CA GLY A 21 -0.66 7.98 -0.14
C GLY A 21 -0.31 6.69 -0.84
N PHE A 22 0.38 5.81 -0.12
CA PHE A 22 0.91 4.56 -0.64
C PHE A 22 0.47 3.38 0.21
N PHE A 23 0.30 2.24 -0.43
CA PHE A 23 -0.16 1.04 0.23
C PHE A 23 0.51 -0.22 -0.31
N TRP A 24 0.65 -1.21 0.55
CA TRP A 24 1.21 -2.51 0.22
C TRP A 24 0.11 -3.59 0.22
N LEU A 25 0.02 -4.35 -0.87
CA LEU A 25 -0.84 -5.52 -0.95
C LEU A 25 -0.03 -6.80 -0.73
N ALA A 26 -0.49 -7.66 0.17
CA ALA A 26 0.20 -8.91 0.50
C ALA A 26 0.37 -9.86 -0.71
N SER A 27 -0.56 -9.81 -1.67
CA SER A 27 -0.49 -10.53 -2.95
C SER A 27 0.50 -9.92 -3.94
N ARG A 28 0.92 -8.68 -3.75
CA ARG A 28 1.78 -7.90 -4.65
C ARG A 28 3.00 -7.37 -3.89
N MET A 29 3.88 -8.29 -3.52
CA MET A 29 5.09 -7.95 -2.76
C MET A 29 6.00 -6.98 -3.52
N ASP A 30 5.99 -7.01 -4.85
CA ASP A 30 6.97 -6.23 -5.60
C ASP A 30 6.58 -4.76 -5.75
N TYR A 31 5.27 -4.48 -5.77
CA TYR A 31 4.72 -3.21 -6.20
C TYR A 31 4.21 -2.35 -5.05
N GLU A 32 4.55 -1.06 -5.11
CA GLU A 32 3.89 -0.02 -4.33
C GLU A 32 2.59 0.37 -5.03
N GLY A 33 1.47 0.33 -4.30
CA GLY A 33 0.22 0.93 -4.76
C GLY A 33 0.18 2.40 -4.40
N SER A 34 -0.17 3.25 -5.34
CA SER A 34 -0.48 4.67 -5.10
C SER A 34 -2.00 4.84 -4.98
N TRP A 35 -2.45 5.65 -4.04
CA TRP A 35 -3.85 6.00 -3.84
C TRP A 35 -4.02 7.52 -3.89
N SER A 36 -5.06 7.97 -4.57
CA SER A 36 -5.54 9.34 -4.47
C SER A 36 -7.06 9.42 -4.57
N GLN A 37 -7.64 10.33 -3.80
CA GLN A 37 -9.06 10.68 -3.86
C GLN A 37 -9.23 12.18 -3.73
N ALA A 38 -10.10 12.73 -4.56
CA ALA A 38 -10.62 14.08 -4.40
C ALA A 38 -12.09 14.12 -4.82
N GLY A 39 -12.98 14.35 -3.85
CA GLY A 39 -14.43 14.28 -4.09
C GLY A 39 -14.85 12.88 -4.55
N ALA A 40 -15.55 12.80 -5.68
CA ALA A 40 -16.02 11.55 -6.27
C ALA A 40 -14.97 10.81 -7.11
N VAL A 41 -13.83 11.44 -7.40
CA VAL A 41 -12.76 10.83 -8.18
C VAL A 41 -11.85 10.05 -7.23
N THR A 42 -11.68 8.77 -7.54
CA THR A 42 -10.77 7.85 -6.85
C THR A 42 -9.85 7.22 -7.86
N GLU A 43 -8.56 7.14 -7.54
CA GLU A 43 -7.54 6.54 -8.40
C GLU A 43 -6.61 5.68 -7.54
N HIS A 44 -6.40 4.46 -8.01
CA HIS A 44 -5.34 3.59 -7.50
C HIS A 44 -4.51 3.05 -8.66
N GLU A 45 -3.22 3.29 -8.62
CA GLU A 45 -2.30 2.98 -9.71
C GLU A 45 -1.00 2.37 -9.19
N TRP A 46 -0.16 1.98 -10.14
CA TRP A 46 1.18 1.50 -9.83
C TRP A 46 2.09 2.67 -9.46
N GLY A 47 2.52 2.74 -8.19
CA GLY A 47 3.41 3.78 -7.67
C GLY A 47 4.90 3.51 -7.92
N GLY A 48 5.27 2.25 -8.21
CA GLY A 48 6.65 1.84 -8.43
C GLY A 48 6.98 0.49 -7.80
N LEU A 49 8.27 0.23 -7.61
CA LEU A 49 8.76 -0.93 -6.86
C LEU A 49 9.15 -0.47 -5.45
N TRP A 50 8.88 -1.31 -4.46
CA TRP A 50 9.53 -1.19 -3.16
C TRP A 50 11.05 -1.36 -3.31
N TRP A 51 11.86 -0.69 -2.51
CA TRP A 51 13.32 -0.87 -2.50
C TRP A 51 13.70 -2.32 -2.23
N ALA A 52 12.95 -2.99 -1.37
CA ALA A 52 13.10 -4.42 -1.10
C ALA A 52 12.76 -5.35 -2.28
N SER A 53 12.31 -4.80 -3.42
CA SER A 53 12.08 -5.51 -4.68
C SER A 53 12.95 -4.97 -5.83
N ALA A 54 13.49 -3.75 -5.66
CA ALA A 54 14.31 -3.11 -6.67
C ALA A 54 15.67 -3.79 -6.79
N PRO A 55 16.16 -4.05 -8.03
CA PRO A 55 17.54 -4.46 -8.28
C PRO A 55 18.54 -3.52 -7.60
N ARG A 56 19.61 -4.07 -7.02
CA ARG A 56 20.55 -3.30 -6.17
C ARG A 56 21.32 -2.22 -6.93
N ASP A 57 21.47 -2.37 -8.24
CA ASP A 57 22.06 -1.39 -9.16
C ASP A 57 21.16 -0.17 -9.42
N ARG A 58 19.87 -0.22 -9.04
CA ARG A 58 18.95 0.92 -9.07
C ARG A 58 18.87 1.68 -7.75
N TRP A 59 19.56 1.19 -6.73
CA TRP A 59 19.62 1.88 -5.45
C TRP A 59 20.56 3.08 -5.54
N PRO A 60 20.34 4.08 -4.69
CA PRO A 60 21.22 5.24 -4.58
C PRO A 60 22.56 4.87 -3.95
N ASP A 61 23.57 4.59 -4.76
CA ASP A 61 24.89 4.21 -4.23
C ASP A 61 25.79 5.40 -3.88
N ASP A 62 25.43 6.60 -4.35
CA ASP A 62 26.18 7.85 -4.16
C ASP A 62 25.53 8.81 -3.13
N ASP A 63 24.34 8.49 -2.62
CA ASP A 63 23.62 9.31 -1.63
C ASP A 63 23.46 8.58 -0.29
N ALA A 64 24.41 8.86 0.61
CA ALA A 64 24.45 8.24 1.94
C ALA A 64 23.25 8.64 2.83
N ASP A 65 22.68 9.83 2.65
CA ASP A 65 21.56 10.28 3.46
C ASP A 65 20.25 9.65 2.97
N TRP A 66 20.13 9.46 1.65
CA TRP A 66 18.99 8.74 1.09
C TRP A 66 19.00 7.26 1.47
N LEU A 67 20.16 6.59 1.48
CA LEU A 67 20.30 5.24 2.01
C LEU A 67 19.86 5.12 3.48
N LYS A 68 20.30 6.05 4.34
CA LYS A 68 19.85 6.09 5.76
C LYS A 68 18.33 6.23 5.87
N SER A 69 17.71 6.99 4.96
CA SER A 69 16.26 7.17 4.97
C SER A 69 15.51 5.86 4.67
N ILE A 70 16.03 5.04 3.75
CA ILE A 70 15.49 3.71 3.43
C ILE A 70 15.71 2.77 4.61
N GLU A 71 16.90 2.79 5.22
CA GLU A 71 17.21 1.96 6.39
C GLU A 71 16.33 2.30 7.60
N ALA A 72 16.02 3.58 7.82
CA ALA A 72 15.20 4.03 8.94
C ALA A 72 13.76 3.48 8.92
N ILE A 73 13.21 3.27 7.72
CA ILE A 73 11.86 2.71 7.52
C ILE A 73 11.87 1.19 7.35
N TRP A 74 13.05 0.57 7.22
CA TRP A 74 13.17 -0.84 6.90
C TRP A 74 12.72 -1.73 8.07
N ARG A 75 11.74 -2.60 7.81
CA ARG A 75 11.21 -3.56 8.78
C ARG A 75 11.40 -4.99 8.27
N ARG A 76 12.25 -5.75 8.97
CA ARG A 76 12.41 -7.19 8.67
C ARG A 76 11.10 -7.94 8.94
N PRO A 77 10.74 -8.94 8.12
CA PRO A 77 11.50 -9.43 6.95
C PRO A 77 11.13 -8.74 5.62
N TYR A 78 10.21 -7.77 5.61
CA TYR A 78 9.55 -7.26 4.40
C TYR A 78 10.13 -5.95 3.85
N GLY A 79 11.15 -5.40 4.50
CA GLY A 79 11.87 -4.22 4.05
C GLY A 79 11.10 -2.93 4.21
N ASP A 80 11.08 -2.09 3.18
CA ASP A 80 10.47 -0.75 3.19
C ASP A 80 8.95 -0.74 2.94
N ARG A 81 8.36 -1.91 2.68
CA ARG A 81 6.92 -2.11 2.45
C ARG A 81 6.09 -1.59 3.62
N ARG A 82 5.21 -0.63 3.35
CA ARG A 82 4.36 -0.01 4.39
C ARG A 82 3.00 0.46 3.85
N GLN A 83 2.17 0.89 4.80
CA GLN A 83 0.92 1.61 4.52
C GLN A 83 1.12 3.04 5.00
N GLU A 84 0.83 4.02 4.16
CA GLU A 84 0.88 5.43 4.51
C GLU A 84 -0.24 6.15 3.76
N ILE A 85 -1.37 6.36 4.42
CA ILE A 85 -2.55 7.02 3.83
C ILE A 85 -2.87 8.26 4.66
N VAL A 86 -2.92 9.41 3.99
CA VAL A 86 -3.31 10.69 4.57
C VAL A 86 -4.76 10.96 4.23
N LEU A 87 -5.57 11.26 5.24
CA LEU A 87 -6.97 11.66 5.10
C LEU A 87 -7.10 13.15 5.44
N ILE A 88 -7.81 13.90 4.60
CA ILE A 88 -8.05 15.33 4.76
C ILE A 88 -9.54 15.57 4.66
N GLY A 89 -10.10 16.24 5.66
CA GLY A 89 -11.54 16.40 5.77
C GLY A 89 -11.95 17.21 6.97
N LYS A 90 -13.26 17.25 7.22
CA LYS A 90 -13.90 17.97 8.33
C LYS A 90 -14.80 17.01 9.09
N ASP A 91 -14.91 17.20 10.41
CA ASP A 91 -15.77 16.39 11.29
C ASP A 91 -15.46 14.88 11.19
N MET A 92 -14.20 14.55 10.89
CA MET A 92 -13.71 13.18 10.77
C MET A 92 -13.71 12.48 12.13
N ASN A 93 -14.34 11.30 12.19
CA ASN A 93 -14.22 10.42 13.33
C ASN A 93 -12.96 9.55 13.17
N ARG A 94 -11.88 9.93 13.85
CA ARG A 94 -10.59 9.24 13.78
C ARG A 94 -10.68 7.77 14.17
N ASP A 95 -11.42 7.43 15.22
CA ASP A 95 -11.48 6.06 15.73
C ASP A 95 -12.25 5.15 14.77
N LEU A 96 -13.36 5.66 14.21
CA LEU A 96 -14.10 4.97 13.16
C LEU A 96 -13.20 4.71 11.94
N LEU A 97 -12.56 5.74 11.41
CA LEU A 97 -11.69 5.62 10.24
C LEU A 97 -10.55 4.63 10.52
N THR A 98 -9.88 4.75 11.66
CA THR A 98 -8.81 3.82 12.06
C THR A 98 -9.32 2.37 12.08
N SER A 99 -10.47 2.11 12.70
CA SER A 99 -11.07 0.78 12.75
C SER A 99 -11.42 0.21 11.36
N MET A 100 -11.82 1.07 10.42
CA MET A 100 -12.11 0.67 9.04
C MET A 100 -10.84 0.23 8.30
N PHE A 101 -9.74 0.96 8.47
CA PHE A 101 -8.44 0.58 7.90
C PHE A 101 -7.86 -0.66 8.58
N ASP A 102 -7.97 -0.78 9.91
CA ASP A 102 -7.53 -1.95 10.67
C ASP A 102 -8.28 -3.22 10.24
N ALA A 103 -9.58 -3.12 9.96
CA ALA A 103 -10.37 -4.23 9.44
C ALA A 103 -9.89 -4.73 8.05
N ALA A 104 -9.14 -3.92 7.30
CA ALA A 104 -8.53 -4.31 6.03
C ALA A 104 -7.13 -4.94 6.18
N LEU A 105 -6.52 -4.88 7.37
CA LEU A 105 -5.22 -5.49 7.63
C LEU A 105 -5.30 -7.01 7.67
N LEU A 106 -4.19 -7.68 7.37
CA LEU A 106 -4.09 -9.12 7.59
C LEU A 106 -4.24 -9.42 9.08
N THR A 107 -5.02 -10.44 9.39
CA THR A 107 -5.09 -11.03 10.72
C THR A 107 -3.79 -11.75 11.04
N ARG A 108 -3.57 -12.07 12.32
CA ARG A 108 -2.42 -12.86 12.76
C ARG A 108 -2.28 -14.18 12.00
N PHE A 109 -3.37 -14.91 11.79
CA PHE A 109 -3.36 -16.19 11.07
C PHE A 109 -3.06 -16.03 9.58
N GLU A 110 -3.54 -14.96 8.95
CA GLU A 110 -3.18 -14.68 7.55
C GLU A 110 -1.71 -14.26 7.42
N MET A 111 -1.19 -13.49 8.38
CA MET A 111 0.24 -13.12 8.42
C MET A 111 1.13 -14.36 8.48
N GLU A 112 0.75 -15.39 9.25
CA GLU A 112 1.49 -16.66 9.37
C GLU A 112 1.59 -17.45 8.06
N ARG A 113 0.70 -17.20 7.07
CA ARG A 113 0.77 -17.88 5.76
C ARG A 113 1.99 -17.45 4.93
N GLY A 114 2.53 -16.26 5.21
CA GLY A 114 3.67 -15.68 4.51
C GLY A 114 3.47 -15.45 3.01
N PRO A 115 4.51 -14.97 2.30
CA PRO A 115 4.40 -14.54 0.90
C PRO A 115 3.83 -15.59 -0.06
N LYS A 116 4.21 -16.87 0.10
CA LYS A 116 3.68 -17.98 -0.72
C LYS A 116 2.17 -18.18 -0.54
N GLY A 117 1.66 -17.98 0.66
CA GLY A 117 0.23 -18.06 0.95
C GLY A 117 -0.51 -16.80 0.50
N TRP A 118 0.10 -15.63 0.67
CA TRP A 118 -0.51 -14.34 0.29
C TRP A 118 -0.68 -14.18 -1.21
N ALA A 119 0.23 -14.74 -2.02
CA ALA A 119 0.11 -14.77 -3.48
C ALA A 119 -1.17 -15.48 -3.98
N LYS A 120 -1.85 -16.24 -3.12
CA LYS A 120 -3.12 -16.92 -3.42
C LYS A 120 -4.35 -16.16 -2.93
N PHE A 121 -4.18 -14.99 -2.30
CA PHE A 121 -5.32 -14.17 -1.94
C PHE A 121 -6.01 -13.64 -3.18
N ASP A 122 -7.33 -13.63 -3.12
CA ASP A 122 -8.16 -13.00 -4.14
C ASP A 122 -7.86 -11.49 -4.18
N ASP A 123 -7.46 -11.03 -5.36
CA ASP A 123 -6.92 -9.70 -5.62
C ASP A 123 -7.70 -9.01 -6.75
N PRO A 124 -8.67 -8.15 -6.41
CA PRO A 124 -9.51 -7.48 -7.41
C PRO A 124 -8.89 -6.24 -8.04
N PHE A 125 -7.70 -5.80 -7.59
CA PHE A 125 -7.09 -4.61 -8.17
C PHE A 125 -6.72 -4.87 -9.65
N PRO A 126 -6.76 -3.85 -10.52
CA PRO A 126 -6.31 -4.00 -11.90
C PRO A 126 -4.83 -4.43 -11.93
N HIS A 127 -4.40 -5.03 -13.03
CA HIS A 127 -2.98 -5.40 -13.19
C HIS A 127 -2.08 -4.15 -13.08
N TRP A 128 -1.02 -4.25 -12.28
CA TRP A 128 -0.02 -3.19 -12.09
C TRP A 128 1.32 -3.59 -12.68
N GLY A 129 2.10 -2.62 -13.11
CA GLY A 129 3.40 -2.81 -13.74
C GLY A 129 3.39 -2.43 -15.21
N PRO A 130 4.57 -2.43 -15.86
CA PRO A 130 4.68 -2.06 -17.26
C PRO A 130 3.79 -3.00 -18.08
N ARG A 131 2.84 -2.41 -18.81
CA ARG A 131 2.13 -3.13 -19.86
C ARG A 131 3.24 -3.61 -20.81
N ALA A 132 3.38 -4.93 -21.01
CA ALA A 132 4.20 -5.41 -22.11
C ALA A 132 3.71 -4.67 -23.36
N ALA A 133 4.61 -3.94 -24.03
CA ALA A 133 4.31 -3.37 -25.32
C ALA A 133 3.83 -4.53 -26.21
N ALA A 134 2.62 -4.40 -26.74
CA ALA A 134 2.07 -5.34 -27.71
C ALA A 134 2.86 -5.27 -29.02
#